data_AF-A0A455U738-F1
#
_entry.id   AF-A0A455U738-F1
#
_cell.length_a   1.000
_cell.length_b   1.000
_cell.length_c   1.000
_cell.angle_alpha   90.00
_cell.angle_beta   90.00
_cell.angle_gamma   90.00
#
_symmetry.space_group_name_H-M   'P 1'
#
loop_
_entity.id
_entity.type
_entity.pdbx_description
1 polymer ?
#
loop_
_entity_poly.entity_id
_entity_poly.type
_entity_poly.pdbx_seq_one_letter_code
_entity_poly.pdbx_strand_id
1 'polypeptide(L)'
;MQLGETRIGVDEFELQWSDDCVLSGRLCIDTLRAVGADIRLGTSSEEEPPPEEGGAPLEIRFPFPIEVRSLQLDDVNLRLADGTEVAWRSLSSAVVAEGNDVRLAPTHLEQPRLYLPPSAGVLLTQATETPLSAEAIDAAILLREPQDEAVLAVESPEEQLEARERLELPDITLPVDIQIPEFTLNDFRLEGATEYRVERLHLGLITEGDRVELTELAVVTPDAEAELTAKATLSGSYPLEARLNVELFF
;
A
#
# COMPACT_ATOMS: atom_id res chain seq x y z
N MET A 1 -2.73 -20.35 -12.85
CA MET A 1 -3.71 -19.71 -13.75
C MET A 1 -3.12 -18.41 -14.29
N GLN A 2 -3.52 -17.98 -15.49
CA GLN A 2 -3.06 -16.71 -16.08
C GLN A 2 -4.29 -15.84 -16.38
N LEU A 3 -4.30 -14.62 -15.85
CA LEU A 3 -5.35 -13.62 -16.02
C LEU A 3 -4.71 -12.38 -16.64
N GLY A 4 -4.81 -12.24 -17.97
CA GLY A 4 -4.05 -11.24 -18.72
C GLY A 4 -2.54 -11.46 -18.56
N GLU A 5 -1.83 -10.43 -18.12
CA GLU A 5 -0.40 -10.54 -17.80
C GLU A 5 -0.11 -11.04 -16.38
N THR A 6 -1.14 -11.12 -15.53
CA THR A 6 -1.00 -11.61 -14.17
C THR A 6 -0.94 -13.14 -14.16
N ARG A 7 0.10 -13.71 -13.55
CA ARG A 7 0.23 -15.15 -13.31
C ARG A 7 0.03 -15.44 -11.83
N ILE A 8 -0.78 -16.44 -11.54
CA ILE A 8 -1.12 -16.84 -10.17
C ILE A 8 -0.87 -18.35 -10.06
N GLY A 9 0.08 -18.76 -9.22
CA GLY A 9 0.28 -20.12 -8.74
C GLY A 9 -0.20 -20.22 -7.30
N VAL A 10 -0.81 -21.35 -6.93
CA VAL A 10 -1.22 -21.66 -5.56
C VAL A 10 -1.03 -23.16 -5.37
N ASP A 11 -0.40 -23.57 -4.26
CA ASP A 11 -0.15 -24.98 -3.96
C ASP A 11 -1.39 -25.66 -3.36
N GLU A 12 -2.02 -25.01 -2.38
CA GLU A 12 -3.26 -25.47 -1.74
C GLU A 12 -4.28 -24.33 -1.71
N PHE A 13 -5.51 -24.62 -2.15
CA PHE A 13 -6.63 -23.68 -2.10
C PHE A 13 -7.87 -24.37 -1.53
N GLU A 14 -8.46 -23.74 -0.52
CA GLU A 14 -9.68 -24.20 0.14
C GLU A 14 -10.70 -23.06 0.17
N LEU A 15 -11.91 -23.38 -0.28
CA LEU A 15 -13.07 -22.50 -0.22
C LEU A 15 -14.25 -23.30 0.33
N GLN A 16 -14.65 -22.98 1.55
CA GLN A 16 -15.84 -23.53 2.19
C GLN A 16 -16.93 -22.46 2.24
N TRP A 17 -17.99 -22.65 1.46
CA TRP A 17 -19.18 -21.80 1.51
C TRP A 17 -20.15 -22.26 2.60
N SER A 18 -20.98 -21.35 3.09
CA SER A 18 -22.04 -21.63 4.05
C SER A 18 -23.39 -21.32 3.43
N ASP A 19 -24.35 -22.25 3.54
CA ASP A 19 -25.69 -22.14 2.96
C ASP A 19 -26.69 -21.44 3.90
N ASP A 20 -26.30 -21.25 5.17
CA ASP A 20 -27.04 -20.55 6.22
C ASP A 20 -27.42 -19.10 5.85
N CYS A 21 -26.63 -18.47 4.98
CA CYS A 21 -26.81 -17.08 4.56
C CYS A 21 -27.62 -16.90 3.26
N VAL A 22 -27.89 -17.97 2.50
CA VAL A 22 -28.54 -17.90 1.17
C VAL A 22 -29.93 -17.27 1.25
N LEU A 23 -30.72 -17.65 2.27
CA LEU A 23 -32.06 -17.11 2.47
C LEU A 23 -32.07 -15.63 2.90
N SER A 24 -30.93 -15.13 3.40
CA SER A 24 -30.74 -13.71 3.74
C SER A 24 -30.18 -12.89 2.59
N GLY A 25 -29.93 -13.49 1.41
CA GLY A 25 -29.35 -12.81 0.25
C GLY A 25 -27.87 -12.43 0.45
N ARG A 26 -27.15 -13.11 1.34
CA ARG A 26 -25.74 -12.86 1.65
C ARG A 26 -24.89 -14.07 1.23
N LEU A 27 -23.65 -13.82 0.79
CA LEU A 27 -22.66 -14.86 0.53
C LEU A 27 -21.78 -15.04 1.76
N CYS A 28 -21.91 -16.18 2.43
CA CYS A 28 -21.05 -16.54 3.56
C CYS A 28 -20.00 -17.57 3.14
N ILE A 29 -18.75 -17.27 3.45
CA ILE A 29 -17.59 -18.12 3.25
C ILE A 29 -17.04 -18.43 4.64
N ASP A 30 -17.21 -19.67 5.08
CA ASP A 30 -16.72 -20.13 6.38
C ASP A 30 -15.19 -20.16 6.40
N THR A 31 -14.56 -20.58 5.30
CA THR A 31 -13.11 -20.63 5.17
C THR A 31 -12.67 -20.30 3.75
N LEU A 32 -11.77 -19.33 3.64
CA LEU A 32 -10.99 -19.03 2.45
C LEU A 32 -9.52 -19.17 2.82
N ARG A 33 -8.88 -20.26 2.39
CA ARG A 33 -7.48 -20.56 2.70
C ARG A 33 -6.67 -20.76 1.43
N ALA A 34 -5.52 -20.13 1.37
CA ALA A 34 -4.52 -20.35 0.32
C ALA A 34 -3.13 -20.53 0.94
N VAL A 35 -2.39 -21.51 0.45
CA VAL A 35 -1.01 -21.78 0.87
C VAL A 35 -0.09 -21.80 -0.34
N GLY A 36 1.09 -21.20 -0.21
CA GLY A 36 2.10 -21.22 -1.28
C GLY A 36 1.66 -20.40 -2.50
N ALA A 37 0.99 -19.27 -2.29
CA ALA A 37 0.52 -18.44 -3.39
C ALA A 37 1.69 -17.63 -3.99
N ASP A 38 1.98 -17.82 -5.27
CA ASP A 38 2.99 -17.06 -6.03
C ASP A 38 2.26 -16.24 -7.12
N ILE A 39 2.20 -14.93 -6.92
CA ILE A 39 1.51 -13.98 -7.78
C ILE A 39 2.56 -13.12 -8.48
N ARG A 40 2.50 -13.08 -9.81
CA ARG A 40 3.35 -12.21 -10.63
C ARG A 40 2.47 -11.27 -11.43
N LEU A 41 2.57 -9.98 -11.18
CA LEU A 41 1.89 -8.95 -11.96
C LEU A 41 2.76 -8.59 -13.16
N GLY A 42 2.14 -8.52 -14.34
CA GLY A 42 2.76 -7.92 -15.53
C GLY A 42 2.50 -6.42 -15.58
N THR A 43 3.11 -5.76 -16.56
CA THR A 43 2.87 -4.35 -16.83
C THR A 43 1.57 -4.20 -17.60
N SER A 44 0.53 -3.61 -17.03
CA SER A 44 -0.61 -3.18 -17.84
C SER A 44 -0.07 -2.31 -18.98
N SER A 45 -0.19 -2.81 -20.21
CA SER A 45 0.05 -2.01 -21.41
C SER A 45 -1.13 -1.06 -21.53
N GLU A 46 -1.13 -0.01 -20.72
CA GLU A 46 -2.13 1.04 -20.80
C GLU A 46 -1.77 1.90 -22.01
N GLU A 47 -2.48 1.66 -23.12
CA GLU A 47 -2.60 2.65 -24.17
C GLU A 47 -3.42 3.77 -23.55
N GLU A 48 -2.73 4.80 -23.07
CA GLU A 48 -3.30 5.92 -22.31
C GLU A 48 -4.49 6.48 -23.09
N PRO A 49 -5.73 6.28 -22.59
CA PRO A 49 -6.88 6.94 -23.18
C PRO A 49 -6.62 8.45 -23.09
N PRO A 50 -7.05 9.25 -24.08
CA PRO A 50 -6.90 10.70 -24.00
C PRO A 50 -7.46 11.19 -22.66
N PRO A 51 -6.82 12.19 -22.01
CA PRO A 51 -7.24 12.63 -20.69
C PRO A 51 -8.69 13.13 -20.76
N GLU A 52 -9.62 12.33 -20.22
CA GLU A 52 -10.97 12.80 -19.99
C GLU A 52 -10.93 13.73 -18.78
N GLU A 53 -11.23 15.01 -19.01
CA GLU A 53 -11.49 15.96 -17.93
C GLU A 53 -12.58 15.40 -17.01
N GLY A 54 -12.24 15.15 -15.75
CA GLY A 54 -13.20 14.80 -14.70
C GLY A 54 -13.71 13.36 -14.78
N GLY A 55 -12.80 12.38 -14.69
CA GLY A 55 -13.18 11.01 -14.36
C GLY A 55 -14.00 10.99 -13.07
N ALA A 56 -15.24 10.53 -13.15
CA ALA A 56 -16.09 10.36 -11.98
C ALA A 56 -15.37 9.49 -10.93
N PRO A 57 -15.53 9.77 -9.62
CA PRO A 57 -14.91 8.97 -8.58
C PRO A 57 -15.24 7.49 -8.78
N LEU A 58 -14.21 6.64 -8.77
CA LEU A 58 -14.38 5.19 -8.84
C LEU A 58 -15.08 4.73 -7.56
N GLU A 59 -16.40 4.57 -7.57
CA GLU A 59 -17.14 4.00 -6.45
C GLU A 59 -17.26 2.47 -6.62
N ILE A 60 -16.70 1.70 -5.70
CA ILE A 60 -16.87 0.25 -5.68
C ILE A 60 -18.09 -0.05 -4.81
N ARG A 61 -19.08 -0.74 -5.40
CA ARG A 61 -20.24 -1.25 -4.67
C ARG A 61 -20.34 -2.76 -4.78
N PHE A 62 -20.39 -3.43 -3.64
CA PHE A 62 -20.60 -4.87 -3.55
C PHE A 62 -22.04 -5.21 -3.98
N PRO A 63 -22.22 -6.10 -4.97
CA PRO A 63 -23.54 -6.40 -5.54
C PRO A 63 -24.47 -7.14 -4.56
N PHE A 64 -23.90 -7.80 -3.56
CA PHE A 64 -24.57 -8.44 -2.44
C PHE A 64 -23.62 -8.42 -1.24
N PRO A 65 -24.12 -8.52 0.01
CA PRO A 65 -23.25 -8.60 1.18
C PRO A 65 -22.43 -9.90 1.16
N ILE A 66 -21.13 -9.79 1.42
CA ILE A 66 -20.16 -10.88 1.46
C ILE A 66 -19.56 -10.94 2.86
N GLU A 67 -19.55 -12.12 3.47
CA GLU A 67 -18.95 -12.38 4.78
C GLU A 67 -17.94 -13.53 4.65
N VAL A 68 -16.66 -13.24 4.88
CA VAL A 68 -15.59 -14.22 4.99
C VAL A 68 -15.25 -14.37 6.46
N ARG A 69 -15.62 -15.50 7.07
CA ARG A 69 -15.47 -15.74 8.52
C ARG A 69 -14.05 -16.14 8.92
N SER A 70 -13.31 -16.78 8.02
CA SER A 70 -11.90 -17.13 8.20
C SER A 70 -11.16 -16.96 6.88
N LEU A 71 -10.31 -15.95 6.79
CA LEU A 71 -9.34 -15.75 5.73
C LEU A 71 -7.95 -16.15 6.24
N GLN A 72 -7.30 -17.09 5.57
CA GLN A 72 -5.94 -17.55 5.89
C GLN A 72 -5.08 -17.57 4.62
N LEU A 73 -4.01 -16.78 4.59
CA LEU A 73 -3.08 -16.72 3.47
C LEU A 73 -1.68 -16.99 3.98
N ASP A 74 -1.19 -18.21 3.74
CA ASP A 74 0.10 -18.67 4.22
C ASP A 74 1.12 -18.79 3.08
N ASP A 75 2.37 -18.44 3.38
CA ASP A 75 3.50 -18.51 2.45
C ASP A 75 3.22 -17.86 1.09
N VAL A 76 2.82 -16.58 1.11
CA VAL A 76 2.50 -15.83 -0.11
C VAL A 76 3.69 -15.03 -0.59
N ASN A 77 3.89 -15.01 -1.91
CA ASN A 77 4.87 -14.19 -2.61
C ASN A 77 4.20 -13.44 -3.77
N LEU A 78 4.42 -12.14 -3.81
CA LEU A 78 3.95 -11.21 -4.82
C LEU A 78 5.16 -10.57 -5.50
N ARG A 79 5.22 -10.63 -6.82
CA ARG A 79 6.24 -9.96 -7.64
C ARG A 79 5.58 -8.97 -8.57
N LEU A 80 5.99 -7.71 -8.48
CA LEU A 80 5.59 -6.66 -9.39
C LEU A 80 6.53 -6.62 -10.60
N ALA A 81 6.11 -5.89 -11.63
CA ALA A 81 6.87 -5.81 -12.87
C ALA A 81 8.17 -5.00 -12.75
N ASP A 82 8.24 -4.09 -11.78
CA ASP A 82 9.42 -3.29 -11.42
C ASP A 82 10.49 -4.09 -10.66
N GLY A 83 10.20 -5.35 -10.32
CA GLY A 83 11.08 -6.21 -9.52
C GLY A 83 10.88 -6.10 -8.01
N THR A 84 9.92 -5.28 -7.55
CA THR A 84 9.50 -5.24 -6.15
C THR A 84 8.90 -6.59 -5.75
N GLU A 85 9.39 -7.18 -4.67
CA GLU A 85 8.82 -8.41 -4.11
C GLU A 85 8.19 -8.14 -2.74
N VAL A 86 6.96 -8.64 -2.54
CA VAL A 86 6.29 -8.65 -1.24
C VAL A 86 6.01 -10.09 -0.86
N ALA A 87 6.43 -10.52 0.33
CA ALA A 87 6.16 -11.88 0.80
C ALA A 87 5.79 -11.87 2.27
N TRP A 88 5.05 -12.87 2.74
CA TRP A 88 4.75 -13.04 4.17
C TRP A 88 4.55 -14.52 4.49
N ARG A 89 4.66 -14.85 5.79
CA ARG A 89 4.54 -16.23 6.26
C ARG A 89 3.09 -16.60 6.52
N SER A 90 2.33 -15.77 7.22
CA SER A 90 0.92 -16.03 7.50
C SER A 90 0.15 -14.73 7.65
N LEU A 91 -1.03 -14.67 7.04
CA LEU A 91 -2.03 -13.64 7.26
C LEU A 91 -3.32 -14.32 7.71
N SER A 92 -3.90 -13.86 8.82
CA SER A 92 -5.21 -14.29 9.27
C SER A 92 -6.15 -13.09 9.45
N SER A 93 -7.37 -13.19 8.95
CA SER A 93 -8.39 -12.14 9.06
C SER A 93 -9.80 -12.72 8.94
N ALA A 94 -10.79 -11.85 9.05
CA ALA A 94 -12.15 -12.06 8.60
C ALA A 94 -12.66 -10.75 8.01
N VAL A 95 -13.55 -10.80 7.02
CA VAL A 95 -13.99 -9.61 6.29
C VAL A 95 -15.48 -9.65 6.07
N VAL A 96 -16.14 -8.52 6.28
CA VAL A 96 -17.52 -8.29 5.87
C VAL A 96 -17.55 -7.12 4.92
N ALA A 97 -18.12 -7.32 3.73
CA ALA A 97 -18.25 -6.31 2.70
C ALA A 97 -19.73 -6.14 2.34
N GLU A 98 -20.25 -4.91 2.40
CA GLU A 98 -21.66 -4.60 2.11
C GLU A 98 -21.78 -3.17 1.59
N GLY A 99 -22.48 -2.95 0.48
CA GLY A 99 -22.58 -1.61 -0.10
C GLY A 99 -21.21 -1.13 -0.56
N ASN A 100 -20.69 -0.06 0.02
CA ASN A 100 -19.31 0.41 -0.16
C ASN A 100 -18.43 0.17 1.08
N ASP A 101 -18.99 -0.40 2.16
CA ASP A 101 -18.29 -0.67 3.41
C ASP A 101 -17.53 -2.00 3.34
N VAL A 102 -16.28 -1.97 3.80
CA VAL A 102 -15.42 -3.14 4.00
C VAL A 102 -14.90 -3.10 5.44
N ARG A 103 -15.37 -4.05 6.26
CA ARG A 103 -14.97 -4.17 7.66
C ARG A 103 -14.13 -5.41 7.85
N LEU A 104 -12.89 -5.21 8.28
CA LEU A 104 -11.99 -6.27 8.68
C LEU A 104 -12.23 -6.59 10.15
N ALA A 105 -12.11 -7.85 10.53
CA ALA A 105 -11.90 -8.27 11.90
C ALA A 105 -10.42 -8.07 12.28
N PRO A 106 -10.03 -8.27 13.56
CA PRO A 106 -8.64 -8.25 13.96
C PRO A 106 -7.77 -9.07 13.00
N THR A 107 -6.83 -8.38 12.35
CA THR A 107 -6.01 -8.94 11.29
C THR A 107 -4.58 -9.09 11.79
N HIS A 108 -3.99 -10.26 11.58
CA HIS A 108 -2.63 -10.57 12.00
C HIS A 108 -1.79 -10.91 10.76
N LEU A 109 -0.65 -10.25 10.62
CA LEU A 109 0.31 -10.45 9.54
C LEU A 109 1.70 -10.77 10.11
N GLU A 110 2.20 -11.96 9.81
CA GLU A 110 3.45 -12.47 10.37
C GLU A 110 4.57 -12.46 9.34
N GLN A 111 5.70 -11.90 9.77
CA GLN A 111 6.97 -11.86 9.05
C GLN A 111 6.86 -11.34 7.61
N PRO A 112 6.15 -10.22 7.35
CA PRO A 112 6.13 -9.66 6.01
C PRO A 112 7.50 -9.14 5.62
N ARG A 113 7.81 -9.27 4.34
CA ARG A 113 9.08 -8.88 3.73
C ARG A 113 8.78 -8.08 2.48
N LEU A 114 9.32 -6.88 2.42
CA LEU A 114 9.32 -6.04 1.23
C LEU A 114 10.76 -5.95 0.71
N TYR A 115 11.00 -6.47 -0.49
CA TYR A 115 12.25 -6.28 -1.20
C TYR A 115 12.06 -5.18 -2.25
N LEU A 116 12.80 -4.09 -2.11
CA LEU A 116 12.87 -3.01 -3.08
C LEU A 116 14.16 -3.17 -3.89
N PRO A 117 14.12 -3.44 -5.20
CA PRO A 117 15.33 -3.55 -5.99
C PRO A 117 16.11 -2.22 -5.96
N PRO A 118 17.44 -2.25 -5.82
CA PRO A 118 18.26 -1.05 -5.86
C PRO A 118 18.14 -0.36 -7.23
N SER A 119 18.14 0.98 -7.22
CA SER A 119 18.12 1.77 -8.46
C SER A 119 19.41 1.60 -9.26
N ALA A 120 19.38 1.98 -10.54
CA ALA A 120 20.55 1.95 -11.39
C ALA A 120 21.69 2.83 -10.83
N GLY A 121 21.36 4.00 -10.29
CA GLY A 121 22.31 4.90 -9.63
C GLY A 121 22.98 4.25 -8.42
N VAL A 122 22.20 3.59 -7.54
CA VAL A 122 22.76 2.82 -6.41
C VAL A 122 23.68 1.72 -6.93
N LEU A 123 23.24 0.94 -7.92
CA LEU A 123 24.03 -0.15 -8.49
C LEU A 123 25.37 0.30 -9.11
N LEU A 124 25.41 1.48 -9.70
CA LEU A 124 26.59 2.04 -10.37
C LEU A 124 27.57 2.72 -9.40
N THR A 125 27.10 3.16 -8.24
CA THR A 125 27.90 3.90 -7.25
C THR A 125 28.40 3.03 -6.11
N GLN A 126 27.68 1.96 -5.74
CA GLN A 126 28.00 1.08 -4.60
C GLN A 126 29.35 0.37 -4.67
N ALA A 127 29.95 0.22 -5.86
CA ALA A 127 31.24 -0.48 -6.07
C ALA A 127 32.33 0.41 -6.69
N THR A 128 32.09 1.72 -6.82
CA THR A 128 33.00 2.65 -7.50
C THR A 128 33.19 3.90 -6.66
N GLU A 129 34.43 4.29 -6.39
CA GLU A 129 34.73 5.64 -5.89
C GLU A 129 34.47 6.65 -7.02
N THR A 130 33.24 7.15 -7.09
CA THR A 130 32.80 8.13 -8.08
C THR A 130 32.32 9.40 -7.38
N PRO A 131 32.61 10.60 -7.93
CA PRO A 131 32.05 11.84 -7.42
C PRO A 131 30.56 12.02 -7.79
N LEU A 132 29.99 11.11 -8.57
CA LEU A 132 28.57 11.14 -8.97
C LEU A 132 27.71 10.50 -7.88
N SER A 133 26.64 11.18 -7.45
CA SER A 133 25.67 10.58 -6.53
C SER A 133 24.72 9.64 -7.25
N ALA A 134 24.21 8.64 -6.54
CA ALA A 134 23.20 7.73 -7.07
C ALA A 134 21.97 8.50 -7.56
N GLU A 135 21.51 9.50 -6.79
CA GLU A 135 20.34 10.29 -7.16
C GLU A 135 20.56 11.07 -8.47
N ALA A 136 21.76 11.62 -8.70
CA ALA A 136 22.08 12.34 -9.93
C ALA A 136 22.05 11.43 -11.16
N ILE A 137 22.47 10.17 -11.01
CA ILE A 137 22.43 9.17 -12.07
C ILE A 137 20.99 8.75 -12.37
N ASP A 138 20.20 8.47 -11.33
CA ASP A 138 18.79 8.09 -11.48
C ASP A 138 17.98 9.22 -12.12
N ALA A 139 18.19 10.47 -11.68
CA ALA A 139 17.57 11.64 -12.30
C ALA A 139 17.95 11.78 -13.78
N ALA A 140 19.22 11.55 -14.14
CA ALA A 140 19.66 11.61 -15.53
C ALA A 140 19.08 10.48 -16.41
N ILE A 141 18.70 9.35 -15.82
CA ILE A 141 18.03 8.24 -16.51
C ILE A 141 16.57 8.61 -16.78
N LEU A 142 15.85 9.11 -15.77
CA LEU A 142 14.45 9.56 -15.92
C LEU A 142 14.32 10.69 -16.96
N LEU A 143 15.28 11.61 -17.01
CA LEU A 143 15.32 12.70 -18.00
C LEU A 143 15.61 12.24 -19.45
N ARG A 144 15.95 10.96 -19.69
CA ARG A 144 16.12 10.40 -21.03
C ARG A 144 14.86 9.75 -21.59
N GLU A 145 13.81 9.58 -20.79
CA GLU A 145 12.46 9.28 -21.28
C GLU A 145 11.86 10.57 -21.88
N PRO A 146 11.07 10.52 -22.97
CA PRO A 146 10.72 11.72 -23.71
C PRO A 146 9.60 12.48 -22.99
N GLN A 147 9.93 13.28 -21.98
CA GLN A 147 9.06 14.33 -21.46
C GLN A 147 9.84 15.61 -21.16
N ASP A 148 9.11 16.71 -21.33
CA ASP A 148 9.52 18.04 -21.74
C ASP A 148 10.59 18.75 -20.88
N GLU A 149 11.29 19.64 -21.58
CA GLU A 149 12.28 20.58 -21.08
C GLU A 149 11.77 21.40 -19.90
N ALA A 150 12.36 21.20 -18.71
CA ALA A 150 12.45 22.25 -17.70
C ALA A 150 13.62 21.97 -16.75
N VAL A 151 14.83 22.34 -17.19
CA VAL A 151 15.96 22.51 -16.28
C VAL A 151 16.29 24.00 -16.21
N LEU A 152 16.50 24.47 -14.97
CA LEU A 152 17.35 25.58 -14.50
C LEU A 152 16.61 26.73 -13.81
N ALA A 153 16.66 26.72 -12.48
CA ALA A 153 16.97 27.92 -11.69
C ALA A 153 17.52 27.51 -10.31
N VAL A 154 18.76 27.91 -10.01
CA VAL A 154 19.30 27.88 -8.64
C VAL A 154 18.99 29.24 -8.04
N GLU A 155 17.84 29.36 -7.38
CA GLU A 155 17.51 30.51 -6.53
C GLU A 155 17.62 30.12 -5.04
N SER A 156 17.53 31.07 -4.12
CA SER A 156 17.60 30.73 -2.70
C SER A 156 16.41 29.83 -2.29
N PRO A 157 16.55 28.89 -1.32
CA PRO A 157 15.47 27.97 -0.97
C PRO A 157 14.16 28.66 -0.54
N GLU A 158 14.26 29.86 0.03
CA GLU A 158 13.13 30.63 0.54
C GLU A 158 12.33 31.29 -0.58
N GLU A 159 13.00 31.88 -1.57
CA GLU A 159 12.34 32.49 -2.75
C GLU A 159 11.69 31.43 -3.65
N GLN A 160 12.29 30.24 -3.75
CA GLN A 160 11.71 29.10 -4.49
C GLN A 160 10.45 28.53 -3.83
N LEU A 161 10.30 28.64 -2.51
CA LEU A 161 9.10 28.19 -1.79
C LEU A 161 7.95 29.18 -1.96
N GLU A 162 8.23 30.49 -1.96
CA GLU A 162 7.21 31.52 -2.19
C GLU A 162 6.78 31.65 -3.65
N ALA A 163 7.69 31.38 -4.60
CA ALA A 163 7.40 31.40 -6.03
C ALA A 163 6.73 30.12 -6.56
N ARG A 164 6.73 29.03 -5.78
CA ARG A 164 5.99 27.80 -6.12
C ARG A 164 4.50 28.09 -6.07
N GLU A 165 3.83 27.96 -7.22
CA GLU A 165 2.38 27.91 -7.26
C GLU A 165 1.90 26.86 -6.26
N ARG A 166 0.84 27.22 -5.52
CA ARG A 166 0.26 26.34 -4.51
C ARG A 166 -0.21 25.08 -5.23
N LEU A 167 0.27 23.93 -4.77
CA LEU A 167 -0.19 22.64 -5.26
C LEU A 167 -1.70 22.56 -5.01
N GLU A 168 -2.49 22.63 -6.08
CA GLU A 168 -3.91 22.33 -6.06
C GLU A 168 -4.02 20.81 -5.89
N LEU A 169 -4.33 20.37 -4.67
CA LEU A 169 -4.52 18.95 -4.39
C LEU A 169 -5.88 18.54 -4.95
N PRO A 170 -5.98 17.42 -5.68
CA PRO A 170 -7.26 16.94 -6.16
C PRO A 170 -8.14 16.52 -4.98
N ASP A 171 -9.45 16.69 -5.07
CA ASP A 171 -10.34 16.05 -4.09
C ASP A 171 -10.30 14.53 -4.33
N ILE A 172 -9.90 13.76 -3.32
CA ILE A 172 -9.84 12.29 -3.38
C ILE A 172 -11.03 11.73 -2.60
N THR A 173 -11.89 11.01 -3.31
CA THR A 173 -12.91 10.16 -2.70
C THR A 173 -12.42 8.73 -2.71
N LEU A 174 -12.48 8.07 -1.54
CA LEU A 174 -12.10 6.67 -1.45
C LEU A 174 -13.15 5.78 -2.13
N PRO A 175 -12.74 4.73 -2.86
CA PRO A 175 -13.65 3.86 -3.59
C PRO A 175 -14.50 2.97 -2.68
N VAL A 176 -14.03 2.74 -1.46
CA VAL A 176 -14.67 1.95 -0.40
C VAL A 176 -14.38 2.58 0.95
N ASP A 177 -15.31 2.39 1.89
CA ASP A 177 -15.15 2.77 3.29
C ASP A 177 -14.55 1.59 4.06
N ILE A 178 -13.35 1.77 4.61
CA ILE A 178 -12.58 0.70 5.22
C ILE A 178 -12.59 0.87 6.73
N GLN A 179 -12.96 -0.19 7.44
CA GLN A 179 -12.93 -0.25 8.89
C GLN A 179 -11.99 -1.37 9.33
N ILE A 180 -10.84 -0.99 9.87
CA ILE A 180 -9.82 -1.86 10.44
C ILE A 180 -9.76 -1.56 11.94
N PRO A 181 -10.50 -2.30 12.79
CA PRO A 181 -10.48 -2.06 14.23
C PRO A 181 -9.12 -2.39 14.85
N GLU A 182 -8.43 -3.38 14.29
CA GLU A 182 -7.12 -3.84 14.74
C GLU A 182 -6.40 -4.57 13.60
N PHE A 183 -5.22 -4.08 13.26
CA PHE A 183 -4.27 -4.76 12.39
C PHE A 183 -2.94 -4.83 13.12
N THR A 184 -2.38 -6.04 13.20
CA THR A 184 -1.08 -6.28 13.81
C THR A 184 -0.15 -6.89 12.79
N LEU A 185 1.08 -6.39 12.81
CA LEU A 185 2.16 -6.87 11.98
C LEU A 185 3.34 -7.17 12.90
N ASN A 186 3.94 -8.34 12.75
CA ASN A 186 5.10 -8.77 13.52
C ASN A 186 6.27 -9.07 12.58
N ASP A 187 7.48 -8.66 12.98
CA ASP A 187 8.74 -8.99 12.30
C ASP A 187 8.82 -8.58 10.81
N PHE A 188 8.39 -7.37 10.48
CA PHE A 188 8.54 -6.84 9.12
C PHE A 188 10.00 -6.57 8.77
N ARG A 189 10.37 -6.90 7.53
CA ARG A 189 11.69 -6.63 6.96
C ARG A 189 11.58 -5.88 5.65
N LEU A 190 12.28 -4.76 5.57
CA LEU A 190 12.60 -4.08 4.31
C LEU A 190 14.00 -4.52 3.89
N GLU A 191 14.15 -4.96 2.64
CA GLU A 191 15.39 -5.48 2.06
C GLU A 191 15.67 -4.83 0.69
N GLY A 192 16.91 -4.89 0.22
CA GLY A 192 17.31 -4.44 -1.12
C GLY A 192 17.99 -3.07 -1.13
N ALA A 193 17.28 -2.02 -1.55
CA ALA A 193 17.83 -0.65 -1.62
C ALA A 193 18.22 -0.07 -0.25
N THR A 194 17.47 -0.44 0.79
CA THR A 194 17.76 -0.14 2.18
C THR A 194 17.31 -1.32 3.04
N GLU A 195 17.96 -1.50 4.18
CA GLU A 195 17.61 -2.54 5.13
C GLU A 195 17.01 -1.90 6.38
N TYR A 196 15.80 -2.32 6.75
CA TYR A 196 15.14 -1.85 7.96
C TYR A 196 14.25 -2.92 8.54
N ARG A 197 14.10 -2.93 9.87
CA ARG A 197 13.26 -3.90 10.58
C ARG A 197 12.25 -3.18 11.45
N VAL A 198 11.01 -3.65 11.41
CA VAL A 198 9.97 -3.28 12.36
C VAL A 198 9.63 -4.54 13.14
N GLU A 199 9.76 -4.49 14.47
CA GLU A 199 9.49 -5.64 15.34
C GLU A 199 8.00 -5.86 15.48
N ARG A 200 7.25 -4.78 15.69
CA ARG A 200 5.80 -4.80 15.82
C ARG A 200 5.19 -3.53 15.28
N LEU A 201 4.06 -3.66 14.61
CA LEU A 201 3.19 -2.56 14.22
C LEU A 201 1.75 -2.91 14.61
N HIS A 202 1.06 -1.96 15.24
CA HIS A 202 -0.37 -2.00 15.49
C HIS A 202 -1.02 -0.83 14.78
N LEU A 203 -2.17 -1.08 14.14
CA LEU A 203 -2.89 -0.11 13.32
C LEU A 203 -4.39 -0.24 13.56
N GLY A 204 -5.03 0.89 13.85
CA GLY A 204 -6.47 1.07 13.75
C GLY A 204 -6.79 2.17 12.75
N LEU A 205 -7.68 1.87 11.79
CA LEU A 205 -8.01 2.75 10.67
C LEU A 205 -9.50 2.73 10.39
N ILE A 206 -10.09 3.90 10.20
CA ILE A 206 -11.47 4.07 9.76
C ILE A 206 -11.48 5.07 8.62
N THR A 207 -12.20 4.77 7.54
CA THR A 207 -12.41 5.71 6.44
C THR A 207 -13.89 5.87 6.12
N GLU A 208 -14.28 7.08 5.72
CA GLU A 208 -15.65 7.42 5.31
C GLU A 208 -15.61 8.50 4.22
N GLY A 209 -15.82 8.10 2.96
CA GLY A 209 -15.76 8.98 1.79
C GLY A 209 -14.37 9.59 1.58
N ASP A 210 -14.22 10.87 1.89
CA ASP A 210 -12.94 11.59 1.84
C ASP A 210 -12.25 11.69 3.21
N ARG A 211 -12.85 11.16 4.28
CA ARG A 211 -12.28 11.21 5.63
C ARG A 211 -11.49 9.96 5.95
N VAL A 212 -10.32 10.17 6.53
CA VAL A 212 -9.43 9.12 7.03
C VAL A 212 -9.11 9.40 8.49
N GLU A 213 -9.44 8.46 9.36
CA GLU A 213 -9.10 8.49 10.78
C GLU A 213 -8.17 7.31 11.11
N LEU A 214 -6.93 7.64 11.42
CA LEU A 214 -5.96 6.75 12.02
C LEU A 214 -6.17 6.81 13.53
N THR A 215 -6.93 5.86 14.07
CA THR A 215 -7.26 5.81 15.49
C THR A 215 -6.02 5.51 16.34
N GLU A 216 -5.12 4.69 15.80
CA GLU A 216 -3.86 4.33 16.42
C GLU A 216 -2.89 3.80 15.35
N LEU A 217 -1.63 4.20 15.46
CA LEU A 217 -0.50 3.56 14.79
C LEU A 217 0.63 3.49 15.80
N ALA A 218 0.88 2.32 16.35
CA ALA A 218 2.02 2.07 17.25
C ALA A 218 3.06 1.23 16.51
N VAL A 219 4.30 1.71 16.45
CA VAL A 219 5.40 1.06 15.73
C VAL A 219 6.58 0.92 16.67
N VAL A 220 7.05 -0.32 16.84
CA VAL A 220 8.25 -0.66 17.60
C VAL A 220 9.32 -1.12 16.63
N THR A 221 10.45 -0.44 16.65
CA THR A 221 11.65 -0.75 15.85
C THR A 221 12.85 -0.92 16.79
N PRO A 222 13.98 -1.45 16.28
CA PRO A 222 15.18 -1.62 17.12
C PRO A 222 15.71 -0.31 17.72
N ASP A 223 15.43 0.82 17.06
CA ASP A 223 16.00 2.13 17.40
C ASP A 223 14.97 3.08 18.04
N ALA A 224 13.67 2.78 17.95
CA ALA A 224 12.61 3.68 18.39
C ALA A 224 11.27 2.99 18.64
N GLU A 225 10.44 3.63 19.45
CA GLU A 225 9.01 3.39 19.55
C GLU A 225 8.25 4.67 19.17
N ALA A 226 7.23 4.54 18.34
CA ALA A 226 6.45 5.66 17.86
C ALA A 226 4.95 5.37 17.92
N GLU A 227 4.18 6.36 18.37
CA GLU A 227 2.72 6.32 18.39
C GLU A 227 2.17 7.52 17.61
N LEU A 228 1.29 7.26 16.65
CA LEU A 228 0.64 8.27 15.83
C LEU A 228 -0.88 8.12 15.89
N THR A 229 -1.57 9.25 16.09
CA THR A 229 -3.00 9.38 15.81
C THR A 229 -3.18 10.48 14.79
N ALA A 230 -4.06 10.28 13.82
CA ALA A 230 -4.26 11.27 12.76
C ALA A 230 -5.69 11.29 12.23
N LYS A 231 -6.15 12.47 11.82
CA LYS A 231 -7.40 12.68 11.09
C LYS A 231 -7.10 13.55 9.88
N ALA A 232 -7.50 13.09 8.70
CA ALA A 232 -7.35 13.81 7.46
C ALA A 232 -8.69 13.87 6.72
N THR A 233 -8.97 15.01 6.09
CA THR A 233 -10.04 15.12 5.09
C THR A 233 -9.35 15.31 3.74
N LEU A 234 -9.50 14.39 2.79
CA LEU A 234 -8.81 14.38 1.50
C LEU A 234 -9.48 15.31 0.46
N SER A 235 -9.90 16.49 0.90
CA SER A 235 -10.48 17.52 0.04
C SER A 235 -9.86 18.89 0.31
N GLY A 236 -9.86 19.75 -0.72
CA GLY A 236 -9.24 21.07 -0.70
C GLY A 236 -7.74 21.02 -0.41
N SER A 237 -7.32 21.48 0.77
CA SER A 237 -5.90 21.54 1.16
C SER A 237 -5.47 20.39 2.09
N TYR A 238 -6.27 19.34 2.17
CA TYR A 238 -6.08 18.16 3.00
C TYR A 238 -5.80 18.49 4.48
N PRO A 239 -6.75 19.11 5.21
CA PRO A 239 -6.56 19.42 6.61
C PRO A 239 -6.22 18.16 7.40
N LEU A 240 -5.02 18.15 7.99
CA LEU A 240 -4.47 17.05 8.77
C LEU A 240 -4.32 17.46 10.23
N GLU A 241 -4.98 16.74 11.12
CA GLU A 241 -4.74 16.79 12.56
C GLU A 241 -3.98 15.55 12.97
N ALA A 242 -2.72 15.69 13.37
CA ALA A 242 -1.88 14.56 13.77
C ALA A 242 -1.22 14.80 15.13
N ARG A 243 -1.09 13.73 15.92
CA ARG A 243 -0.27 13.71 17.14
C ARG A 243 0.67 12.54 17.06
N LEU A 244 1.96 12.84 17.03
CA LEU A 244 3.05 11.88 16.98
C LEU A 244 3.85 11.96 18.29
N ASN A 245 4.03 10.82 18.93
CA ASN A 245 4.96 10.65 20.05
C ASN A 245 6.05 9.68 19.60
N VAL A 246 7.31 9.98 19.91
CA VAL A 246 8.45 9.13 19.57
C VAL A 246 9.38 9.05 20.76
N GLU A 247 9.76 7.83 21.13
CA GLU A 247 10.82 7.53 22.07
C GLU A 247 11.95 6.83 21.33
N LEU A 248 13.18 7.31 21.50
CA LEU A 248 14.36 6.78 20.83
C LEU A 248 15.17 5.93 21.80
N PHE A 249 15.62 4.77 21.35
CA PHE A 249 16.50 3.88 22.09
C PHE A 249 17.95 4.20 21.71
N PHE A 250 18.77 4.62 22.68
CA PHE A 250 20.19 4.97 22.50
C PHE A 250 21.10 4.08 23.36
#